data_AF-A0A421NXB3-F1
#
_entry.id   AF-A0A421NXB3-F1
#
_cell.length_a   1.000
_cell.length_b   1.000
_cell.length_c   1.000
_cell.angle_alpha   90.00
_cell.angle_beta   90.00
_cell.angle_gamma   90.00
#
_symmetry.space_group_name_H-M   'P 1'
#
loop_
_entity.id
_entity.type
_entity.pdbx_description
1 polymer ?
#
loop_
_entity_poly.entity_id
_entity_poly.type
_entity_poly.pdbx_seq_one_letter_code
_entity_poly.pdbx_strand_id
1 'polypeptide(L)'
;MKTNIENEIKELKKEFQLSNKEIRESITKAKSCMYWAQEYTARAEEEDLTNIKEAEENATWGQAHLKVARMLVNKTQELKAKIEKLKNELNQIHCQKIIEKLEIKNISQVYDWVRKYNSDPEGELDNLKPKKKAISQEDEDLLQALTKETTKLFKNRLEKRDFYLKIIQKYSQSLSLNQILKKLQIHKSTYYRWLLQNKKFATNQPLEKAIYKMCYQYAFVANHIPIMRLGYRRIWFKMKKAGFKVSRLTVLKIMNKLNLLSRMQKTKSKHFQVKAEQRKITFQNKLNNNFYASKPLQKICTDITYIIMPNGAKVYLSAILDLHTREIISFNLSQKQDINFVMQTLSKIPFSNGCIHHSDQGTVYTSKEYMTAVKDKGMIASFSKKGTPSNNACIEAFWSNFKRETINLIRKKDLSFDKVKEIITSYIHFYNYEREMQVLDGMAPLEYKNYYQKNPDLKPFIIKPQRKKMRRYYQ
;
A
#
# COMPACT_ATOMS: atom_id res chain seq x y z
N MET A 1 30.60 -34.11 21.97
CA MET A 1 29.61 -33.01 21.96
C MET A 1 28.38 -33.33 21.11
N LYS A 2 28.53 -33.89 19.89
CA LYS A 2 27.38 -34.40 19.11
C LYS A 2 26.66 -35.57 19.82
N THR A 3 27.42 -36.46 20.44
CA THR A 3 26.93 -37.61 21.22
C THR A 3 26.24 -37.24 22.54
N ASN A 4 26.55 -36.09 23.16
CA ASN A 4 25.89 -35.70 24.42
C ASN A 4 24.52 -35.06 24.18
N ILE A 5 24.39 -34.27 23.11
CA ILE A 5 23.11 -33.66 22.71
C ILE A 5 22.16 -34.74 22.17
N GLU A 6 22.68 -35.74 21.46
CA GLU A 6 21.89 -36.88 20.99
C GLU A 6 21.42 -37.79 22.14
N ASN A 7 22.17 -37.86 23.25
CA ASN A 7 21.79 -38.61 24.46
C ASN A 7 20.77 -37.86 25.33
N GLU A 8 20.93 -36.55 25.55
CA GLU A 8 19.95 -35.72 26.29
C GLU A 8 18.60 -35.63 25.57
N ILE A 9 18.61 -35.56 24.23
CA ILE A 9 17.38 -35.61 23.41
C ILE A 9 16.74 -37.00 23.47
N LYS A 10 17.52 -38.07 23.68
CA LYS A 10 17.01 -39.44 23.85
C LYS A 10 16.38 -39.63 25.23
N GLU A 11 16.93 -39.06 26.29
CA GLU A 11 16.37 -39.11 27.65
C GLU A 11 15.04 -38.35 27.76
N LEU A 12 14.98 -37.11 27.24
CA LEU A 12 13.76 -36.30 27.24
C LEU A 12 12.62 -36.91 26.41
N LYS A 13 12.95 -37.68 25.37
CA LYS A 13 11.96 -38.44 24.57
C LYS A 13 11.40 -39.65 25.32
N LYS A 14 12.19 -40.22 26.24
CA LYS A 14 11.83 -41.41 27.02
C LYS A 14 10.97 -41.05 28.24
N GLU A 15 11.22 -39.88 28.82
CA GLU A 15 10.55 -39.39 30.03
C GLU A 15 9.13 -38.85 29.77
N PHE A 16 8.84 -38.32 28.58
CA PHE A 16 7.55 -37.68 28.29
C PHE A 16 6.71 -38.33 27.17
N GLN A 17 7.18 -39.39 26.51
CA GLN A 17 6.50 -40.09 25.40
C GLN A 17 5.95 -39.19 24.26
N LEU A 18 6.50 -37.99 24.05
CA LEU A 18 5.98 -37.05 23.04
C LEU A 18 6.63 -37.26 21.66
N SER A 19 5.82 -37.17 20.62
CA SER A 19 6.27 -37.24 19.22
C SER A 19 7.02 -35.97 18.80
N ASN A 20 7.93 -36.09 17.81
CA ASN A 20 8.66 -34.93 17.25
C ASN A 20 7.73 -33.84 16.69
N LYS A 21 6.47 -34.18 16.38
CA LYS A 21 5.43 -33.25 15.92
C LYS A 21 4.91 -32.39 17.08
N GLU A 22 4.62 -33.00 18.22
CA GLU A 22 4.11 -32.32 19.42
C GLU A 22 5.15 -31.37 20.04
N ILE A 23 6.45 -31.72 19.94
CA ILE A 23 7.55 -30.84 20.37
C ILE A 23 7.62 -29.58 19.49
N ARG A 24 7.47 -29.73 18.17
CA ARG A 24 7.45 -28.59 17.23
C ARG A 24 6.21 -27.72 17.42
N GLU A 25 5.06 -28.33 17.65
CA GLU A 25 3.82 -27.61 17.93
C GLU A 25 3.88 -26.84 19.26
N SER A 26 4.51 -27.40 20.30
CA SER A 26 4.72 -26.74 21.59
C SER A 26 5.67 -25.55 21.49
N ILE A 27 6.77 -25.67 20.74
CA ILE A 27 7.69 -24.55 20.45
C ILE A 27 6.99 -23.44 19.66
N THR A 28 6.09 -23.81 18.75
CA THR A 28 5.34 -22.85 17.95
C THR A 28 4.29 -22.13 18.81
N LYS A 29 3.58 -22.85 19.69
CA LYS A 29 2.66 -22.29 20.67
C LYS A 29 3.36 -21.37 21.65
N ALA A 30 4.55 -21.73 22.15
CA ALA A 30 5.35 -20.87 23.03
C ALA A 30 5.76 -19.55 22.36
N LYS A 31 6.13 -19.58 21.06
CA LYS A 31 6.44 -18.36 20.28
C LYS A 31 5.21 -17.48 20.07
N SER A 32 4.03 -18.08 19.86
CA SER A 32 2.77 -17.34 19.77
C SER A 32 2.37 -16.73 21.11
N CYS A 33 2.50 -17.46 22.22
CA CYS A 33 2.22 -16.93 23.57
C CYS A 33 3.16 -15.77 23.94
N MET A 34 4.44 -15.84 23.55
CA MET A 34 5.39 -14.73 23.73
C MET A 34 5.00 -13.48 22.93
N TYR A 35 4.50 -13.66 21.71
CA TYR A 35 4.02 -12.55 20.88
C TYR A 35 2.77 -11.91 21.49
N TRP A 36 1.81 -12.71 21.97
CA TRP A 36 0.61 -12.21 22.64
C TRP A 36 0.91 -11.57 24.00
N ALA A 37 1.87 -12.09 24.78
CA ALA A 37 2.29 -11.48 26.05
C ALA A 37 2.96 -10.11 25.83
N GLN A 38 3.73 -9.93 24.75
CA GLN A 38 4.31 -8.63 24.36
C GLN A 38 3.23 -7.64 23.88
N GLU A 39 2.17 -8.12 23.25
CA GLU A 39 1.05 -7.29 22.78
C GLU A 39 0.08 -6.92 23.93
N TYR A 40 -0.08 -7.78 24.93
CA TYR A 40 -0.87 -7.51 26.15
C TYR A 40 -0.16 -6.59 27.15
N THR A 41 1.15 -6.77 27.36
CA THR A 41 1.94 -5.87 28.22
C THR A 41 2.03 -4.44 27.67
N ALA A 42 1.97 -4.29 26.34
CA ALA A 42 1.90 -2.97 25.69
C ALA A 42 0.50 -2.31 25.76
N ARG A 43 -0.55 -3.06 26.15
CA ARG A 43 -1.93 -2.56 26.28
C ARG A 43 -2.35 -2.31 27.73
N ALA A 44 -1.60 -2.79 28.72
CA ALA A 44 -1.94 -2.65 30.13
C ALA A 44 -1.52 -1.29 30.74
N GLU A 45 -0.95 -0.36 29.97
CA GLU A 45 -0.59 0.99 30.45
C GLU A 45 -1.75 2.02 30.34
N GLU A 46 -2.93 1.64 29.84
CA GLU A 46 -4.14 2.48 29.84
C GLU A 46 -5.36 1.67 30.34
N GLU A 47 -5.72 1.86 31.61
CA GLU A 47 -6.99 1.55 32.33
C GLU A 47 -7.61 0.13 32.19
N ASP A 48 -7.58 -0.67 33.27
CA ASP A 48 -8.71 -1.04 34.15
C ASP A 48 -8.38 -2.31 34.98
N LEU A 49 -8.67 -2.28 36.28
CA LEU A 49 -8.06 -3.11 37.34
C LEU A 49 -8.70 -4.50 37.59
N THR A 50 -9.48 -5.04 36.67
CA THR A 50 -10.28 -6.27 36.92
C THR A 50 -9.63 -7.60 36.51
N ASN A 51 -8.43 -7.62 35.91
CA ASN A 51 -7.79 -8.85 35.42
C ASN A 51 -6.49 -9.27 36.14
N ILE A 52 -6.35 -8.91 37.42
CA ILE A 52 -5.10 -9.20 38.18
C ILE A 52 -4.87 -10.70 38.43
N LYS A 53 -5.92 -11.50 38.69
CA LYS A 53 -5.75 -12.95 38.94
C LYS A 53 -5.32 -13.75 37.70
N GLU A 54 -5.80 -13.39 36.51
CA GLU A 54 -5.37 -14.00 35.25
C GLU A 54 -3.95 -13.54 34.82
N ALA A 55 -3.54 -12.33 35.23
CA ALA A 55 -2.19 -11.82 34.97
C ALA A 55 -1.14 -12.45 35.90
N GLU A 56 -1.47 -12.74 37.15
CA GLU A 56 -0.56 -13.39 38.12
C GLU A 56 -0.26 -14.86 37.78
N GLU A 57 -1.26 -15.61 37.31
CA GLU A 57 -1.06 -16.99 36.83
C GLU A 57 -0.23 -17.05 35.52
N ASN A 58 -0.35 -16.04 34.65
CA ASN A 58 0.46 -15.94 33.43
C ASN A 58 1.88 -15.37 33.67
N ALA A 59 2.09 -14.60 34.74
CA ALA A 59 3.38 -14.00 35.08
C ALA A 59 4.40 -15.02 35.64
N THR A 60 3.95 -16.02 36.40
CA THR A 60 4.82 -17.07 36.95
C THR A 60 5.36 -18.00 35.85
N TRP A 61 4.57 -18.29 34.82
CA TRP A 61 4.97 -19.09 33.65
C TRP A 61 5.93 -18.35 32.70
N GLY A 62 5.76 -17.03 32.58
CA GLY A 62 6.61 -16.16 31.79
C GLY A 62 8.00 -15.93 32.40
N GLN A 63 8.11 -15.80 33.73
CA GLN A 63 9.40 -15.55 34.39
C GLN A 63 10.37 -16.74 34.33
N ALA A 64 9.88 -17.98 34.41
CA ALA A 64 10.72 -19.18 34.29
C ALA A 64 11.31 -19.32 32.87
N HIS A 65 10.51 -19.07 31.83
CA HIS A 65 10.96 -19.12 30.44
C HIS A 65 11.89 -17.96 30.05
N LEU A 66 11.70 -16.77 30.64
CA LEU A 66 12.60 -15.62 30.43
C LEU A 66 13.98 -15.86 31.05
N LYS A 67 14.06 -16.57 32.18
CA LYS A 67 15.31 -16.91 32.88
C LYS A 67 16.13 -17.94 32.09
N VAL A 68 15.47 -18.96 31.51
CA VAL A 68 16.08 -19.96 30.63
C VAL A 68 16.52 -19.36 29.30
N ALA A 69 15.72 -18.47 28.71
CA ALA A 69 16.08 -17.77 27.48
C ALA A 69 17.28 -16.82 27.67
N ARG A 70 17.36 -16.09 28.79
CA ARG A 70 18.51 -15.22 29.11
C ARG A 70 19.79 -16.01 29.39
N MET A 71 19.70 -17.17 30.05
CA MET A 71 20.85 -18.08 30.23
C MET A 71 21.37 -18.66 28.91
N LEU A 72 20.48 -19.08 28.01
CA LEU A 72 20.86 -19.65 26.70
C LEU A 72 21.46 -18.61 25.75
N VAL A 73 21.02 -17.36 25.81
CA VAL A 73 21.56 -16.24 25.03
C VAL A 73 22.95 -15.81 25.52
N ASN A 74 23.17 -15.76 26.84
CA ASN A 74 24.49 -15.40 27.39
C ASN A 74 25.54 -16.50 27.12
N LYS A 75 25.19 -17.78 27.24
CA LYS A 75 26.10 -18.91 26.98
C LYS A 75 26.48 -19.05 25.49
N THR A 76 25.61 -18.62 24.58
CA THR A 76 25.90 -18.63 23.13
C THR A 76 26.73 -17.43 22.66
N GLN A 77 26.74 -16.32 23.41
CA GLN A 77 27.63 -15.18 23.14
C GLN A 77 29.06 -15.42 23.63
N GLU A 78 29.25 -16.03 24.81
CA GLU A 78 30.59 -16.41 25.32
C GLU A 78 31.29 -17.48 24.47
N LEU A 79 30.54 -18.46 23.95
CA LEU A 79 31.07 -19.49 23.05
C LEU A 79 31.49 -18.91 21.69
N LYS A 80 30.76 -17.92 21.17
CA LYS A 80 31.15 -17.21 19.94
C LYS A 80 32.41 -16.38 20.13
N ALA A 81 32.55 -15.67 21.26
CA ALA A 81 33.75 -14.88 21.55
C ALA A 81 35.03 -15.73 21.73
N LYS A 82 34.93 -16.91 22.38
CA LYS A 82 36.07 -17.85 22.50
C LYS A 82 36.46 -18.50 21.18
N ILE A 83 35.50 -18.80 20.30
CA ILE A 83 35.76 -19.39 18.96
C ILE A 83 36.37 -18.35 18.00
N GLU A 84 35.98 -17.09 18.07
CA GLU A 84 36.57 -15.99 17.29
C GLU A 84 38.04 -15.73 17.70
N LYS A 85 38.33 -15.81 19.01
CA LYS A 85 39.69 -15.64 19.56
C LYS A 85 40.62 -16.80 19.17
N LEU A 86 40.16 -18.05 19.30
CA LEU A 86 40.91 -19.24 18.87
C LEU A 86 41.11 -19.31 17.34
N LYS A 87 40.17 -18.80 16.53
CA LYS A 87 40.32 -18.70 15.07
C LYS A 87 41.36 -17.67 14.62
N ASN A 88 41.50 -16.57 15.35
CA ASN A 88 42.51 -15.55 15.05
C ASN A 88 43.92 -15.97 15.51
N GLU A 89 44.03 -16.70 16.63
CA GLU A 89 45.30 -17.24 17.13
C GLU A 89 45.83 -18.40 16.26
N LEU A 90 44.98 -19.26 15.69
CA LEU A 90 45.41 -20.38 14.81
C LEU A 90 45.74 -19.99 13.36
N ASN A 91 45.17 -18.91 12.81
CA ASN A 91 45.36 -18.54 11.40
C ASN A 91 46.59 -17.64 11.13
N GLN A 92 47.16 -16.97 12.15
CA GLN A 92 48.28 -16.04 11.94
C GLN A 92 49.67 -16.69 12.09
N ILE A 93 49.82 -17.80 12.82
CA ILE A 93 51.15 -18.31 13.22
C ILE A 93 51.80 -19.20 12.14
N HIS A 94 51.02 -19.91 11.31
CA HIS A 94 51.58 -20.92 10.39
C HIS A 94 51.77 -20.44 8.93
N CYS A 95 50.91 -19.56 8.42
CA CYS A 95 50.99 -19.10 7.02
C CYS A 95 52.02 -17.97 6.83
N GLN A 96 52.14 -17.06 7.80
CA GLN A 96 53.04 -15.89 7.71
C GLN A 96 54.53 -16.32 7.68
N LYS A 97 54.92 -17.27 8.53
CA LYS A 97 56.29 -17.83 8.57
C LYS A 97 56.66 -18.64 7.32
N ILE A 98 55.69 -19.22 6.61
CA ILE A 98 55.92 -19.95 5.36
C ILE A 98 56.07 -18.98 4.19
N ILE A 99 55.33 -17.87 4.20
CA ILE A 99 55.38 -16.81 3.18
C ILE A 99 56.72 -16.08 3.20
N GLU A 100 57.24 -15.74 4.39
CA GLU A 100 58.55 -15.08 4.54
C GLU A 100 59.73 -16.01 4.19
N LYS A 101 59.60 -17.32 4.41
CA LYS A 101 60.69 -18.28 4.19
C LYS A 101 60.76 -18.82 2.75
N LEU A 102 59.70 -18.68 1.95
CA LEU A 102 59.59 -19.19 0.56
C LEU A 102 59.29 -18.11 -0.50
N GLU A 103 59.29 -16.83 -0.12
CA GLU A 103 59.09 -15.66 -1.01
C GLU A 103 57.79 -15.67 -1.88
N ILE A 104 56.68 -16.21 -1.36
CA ILE A 104 55.43 -16.34 -2.14
C ILE A 104 54.57 -15.07 -2.01
N LYS A 105 54.30 -14.39 -3.15
CA LYS A 105 53.59 -13.09 -3.18
C LYS A 105 52.07 -13.13 -2.97
N ASN A 106 51.41 -14.30 -3.09
CA ASN A 106 49.93 -14.37 -3.06
C ASN A 106 49.40 -15.47 -2.12
N ILE A 107 48.72 -15.03 -1.06
CA ILE A 107 48.11 -15.85 -0.01
C ILE A 107 47.06 -16.84 -0.54
N SER A 108 46.32 -16.49 -1.59
CA SER A 108 45.29 -17.39 -2.15
C SER A 108 45.88 -18.66 -2.76
N GLN A 109 47.14 -18.60 -3.21
CA GLN A 109 47.84 -19.72 -3.82
C GLN A 109 48.21 -20.79 -2.79
N VAL A 110 48.59 -20.37 -1.58
CA VAL A 110 48.88 -21.25 -0.44
C VAL A 110 47.62 -21.98 0.04
N TYR A 111 46.49 -21.27 0.12
CA TYR A 111 45.21 -21.89 0.51
C TYR A 111 44.71 -22.92 -0.51
N ASP A 112 44.96 -22.71 -1.81
CA ASP A 112 44.59 -23.68 -2.85
C ASP A 112 45.53 -24.89 -2.89
N TRP A 113 46.81 -24.74 -2.52
CA TRP A 113 47.74 -25.86 -2.39
C TRP A 113 47.44 -26.73 -1.17
N VAL A 114 47.18 -26.12 -0.01
CA VAL A 114 46.79 -26.85 1.20
C VAL A 114 45.48 -27.61 1.00
N ARG A 115 44.51 -27.01 0.31
CA ARG A 115 43.22 -27.67 0.02
C ARG A 115 43.38 -28.88 -0.90
N LYS A 116 44.37 -28.87 -1.80
CA LYS A 116 44.60 -29.93 -2.80
C LYS A 116 45.51 -31.05 -2.29
N TYR A 117 46.51 -30.75 -1.46
CA TYR A 117 47.32 -31.77 -0.77
C TYR A 117 46.47 -32.59 0.21
N ASN A 118 45.56 -31.93 0.94
CA ASN A 118 44.62 -32.62 1.84
C ASN A 118 43.63 -33.55 1.11
N SER A 119 43.50 -33.44 -0.21
CA SER A 119 42.64 -34.31 -1.03
C SER A 119 43.39 -35.44 -1.74
N ASP A 120 44.71 -35.32 -1.96
CA ASP A 120 45.55 -36.35 -2.58
C ASP A 120 47.01 -36.15 -2.14
N PRO A 121 47.46 -36.80 -1.04
CA PRO A 121 48.77 -36.55 -0.44
C PRO A 121 49.96 -37.14 -1.21
N GLU A 122 49.72 -38.11 -2.09
CA GLU A 122 50.78 -38.87 -2.82
C GLU A 122 50.96 -38.44 -4.28
N GLY A 123 50.17 -37.48 -4.79
CA GLY A 123 50.31 -36.97 -6.15
C GLY A 123 51.52 -36.04 -6.34
N GLU A 124 52.39 -36.34 -7.31
CA GLU A 124 53.53 -35.49 -7.68
C GLU A 124 53.11 -34.06 -8.04
N LEU A 125 53.70 -33.08 -7.36
CA LEU A 125 53.38 -31.65 -7.48
C LEU A 125 53.68 -31.04 -8.86
N ASP A 126 54.48 -31.70 -9.71
CA ASP A 126 54.97 -31.14 -10.97
C ASP A 126 53.94 -31.14 -12.12
N ASN A 127 52.84 -31.88 -12.00
CA ASN A 127 51.77 -31.90 -13.01
C ASN A 127 50.75 -30.75 -12.91
N LEU A 128 51.03 -29.72 -12.09
CA LEU A 128 50.06 -28.71 -11.64
C LEU A 128 50.06 -27.38 -12.41
N LYS A 129 50.40 -27.34 -13.71
CA LYS A 129 50.01 -26.20 -14.57
C LYS A 129 48.55 -26.36 -15.02
N PRO A 130 47.69 -25.31 -14.97
CA PRO A 130 46.31 -25.41 -15.40
C PRO A 130 46.24 -25.70 -16.91
N LYS A 131 45.83 -26.91 -17.29
CA LYS A 131 45.44 -27.22 -18.67
C LYS A 131 44.21 -26.38 -19.03
N LYS A 132 44.30 -25.54 -20.06
CA LYS A 132 43.12 -24.92 -20.69
C LYS A 132 42.20 -26.06 -21.14
N LYS A 133 41.05 -26.25 -20.49
CA LYS A 133 40.04 -27.19 -20.99
C LYS A 133 39.62 -26.74 -22.39
N ALA A 134 39.88 -27.58 -23.40
CA ALA A 134 39.27 -27.43 -24.71
C ALA A 134 37.75 -27.49 -24.54
N ILE A 135 37.03 -26.66 -25.30
CA ILE A 135 35.57 -26.62 -25.28
C ILE A 135 35.07 -27.96 -25.83
N SER A 136 34.16 -28.63 -25.11
CA SER A 136 33.56 -29.90 -25.59
C SER A 136 32.72 -29.64 -26.84
N GLN A 137 32.62 -30.61 -27.76
CA GLN A 137 31.75 -30.50 -28.95
C GLN A 137 30.30 -30.16 -28.57
N GLU A 138 29.83 -30.72 -27.45
CA GLU A 138 28.50 -30.43 -26.88
C GLU A 138 28.34 -28.96 -26.42
N ASP A 139 29.40 -28.35 -25.89
CA ASP A 139 29.41 -26.94 -25.50
C ASP A 139 29.35 -26.04 -26.74
N GLU A 140 30.00 -26.43 -27.85
CA GLU A 140 29.94 -25.70 -29.11
C GLU A 140 28.54 -25.74 -29.73
N ASP A 141 27.87 -26.89 -29.71
CA ASP A 141 26.51 -27.05 -30.20
C ASP A 141 25.51 -26.22 -29.40
N LEU A 142 25.64 -26.20 -28.07
CA LEU A 142 24.82 -25.35 -27.19
C LEU A 142 25.07 -23.86 -27.45
N LEU A 143 26.32 -23.45 -27.71
CA LEU A 143 26.67 -22.08 -28.07
C LEU A 143 26.12 -21.67 -29.45
N GLN A 144 26.05 -22.59 -30.41
CA GLN A 144 25.40 -22.35 -31.71
C GLN A 144 23.88 -22.22 -31.57
N ALA A 145 23.24 -23.09 -30.78
CA ALA A 145 21.81 -23.03 -30.48
C ALA A 145 21.41 -21.70 -29.80
N LEU A 146 22.22 -21.25 -28.83
CA LEU A 146 22.07 -19.94 -28.18
C LEU A 146 22.16 -18.79 -29.19
N THR A 147 23.06 -18.88 -30.17
CA THR A 147 23.22 -17.85 -31.20
C THR A 147 21.97 -17.78 -32.08
N LYS A 148 21.43 -18.92 -32.51
CA LYS A 148 20.19 -19.01 -33.30
C LYS A 148 18.97 -18.46 -32.56
N GLU A 149 18.84 -18.71 -31.25
CA GLU A 149 17.72 -18.23 -30.44
C GLU A 149 17.75 -16.70 -30.20
N THR A 150 18.92 -16.07 -30.35
CA THR A 150 19.15 -14.64 -30.04
C THR A 150 19.05 -13.69 -31.23
N THR A 151 18.80 -14.18 -32.45
CA THR A 151 18.66 -13.39 -33.69
C THR A 151 17.37 -12.54 -33.76
N LYS A 152 16.55 -12.50 -32.71
CA LYS A 152 15.31 -11.72 -32.66
C LYS A 152 15.56 -10.20 -32.61
N LEU A 153 14.79 -9.46 -33.41
CA LEU A 153 14.69 -8.00 -33.35
C LEU A 153 13.77 -7.56 -32.20
N PHE A 154 14.23 -6.64 -31.36
CA PHE A 154 13.48 -6.14 -30.19
C PHE A 154 12.99 -4.71 -30.42
N LYS A 155 11.74 -4.42 -30.04
CA LYS A 155 11.14 -3.08 -30.21
C LYS A 155 11.67 -2.05 -29.21
N ASN A 156 12.18 -2.48 -28.05
CA ASN A 156 12.70 -1.60 -27.01
C ASN A 156 13.78 -2.25 -26.12
N ARG A 157 14.51 -1.41 -25.36
CA ARG A 157 15.64 -1.83 -24.51
C ARG A 157 15.25 -2.72 -23.32
N LEU A 158 13.99 -2.65 -22.87
CA LEU A 158 13.47 -3.43 -21.74
C LEU A 158 13.15 -4.87 -22.14
N GLU A 159 12.49 -5.06 -23.29
CA GLU A 159 12.25 -6.39 -23.88
C GLU A 159 13.56 -7.11 -24.16
N LYS A 160 14.55 -6.39 -24.71
CA LYS A 160 15.90 -6.90 -24.96
C LYS A 160 16.54 -7.43 -23.67
N ARG A 161 16.48 -6.66 -22.57
CA ARG A 161 17.06 -7.03 -21.27
C ARG A 161 16.43 -8.29 -20.69
N ASP A 162 15.11 -8.31 -20.59
CA ASP A 162 14.39 -9.39 -19.91
C ASP A 162 14.48 -10.71 -20.69
N PHE A 163 14.57 -10.63 -22.02
CA PHE A 163 14.87 -11.76 -22.90
C PHE A 163 16.27 -12.35 -22.64
N TYR A 164 17.33 -11.54 -22.62
CA TYR A 164 18.68 -12.03 -22.37
C TYR A 164 18.84 -12.62 -20.95
N LEU A 165 18.17 -12.07 -19.94
CA LEU A 165 18.23 -12.64 -18.58
C LEU A 165 17.60 -14.04 -18.52
N LYS A 166 16.49 -14.27 -19.24
CA LYS A 166 15.85 -15.60 -19.35
C LYS A 166 16.73 -16.60 -20.11
N ILE A 167 17.35 -16.17 -21.21
CA ILE A 167 18.28 -17.02 -21.97
C ILE A 167 19.50 -17.37 -21.14
N ILE A 168 20.13 -16.39 -20.48
CA ILE A 168 21.30 -16.64 -19.64
C ILE A 168 20.95 -17.63 -18.52
N GLN A 169 19.77 -17.51 -17.91
CA GLN A 169 19.31 -18.47 -16.90
C GLN A 169 19.11 -19.88 -17.46
N LYS A 170 18.47 -20.02 -18.63
CA LYS A 170 18.24 -21.30 -19.32
C LYS A 170 19.55 -22.04 -19.61
N TYR A 171 20.56 -21.35 -20.15
CA TYR A 171 21.83 -21.98 -20.53
C TYR A 171 22.85 -22.06 -19.39
N SER A 172 22.65 -21.35 -18.27
CA SER A 172 23.55 -21.38 -17.11
C SER A 172 23.60 -22.72 -16.37
N GLN A 173 22.65 -23.63 -16.66
CA GLN A 173 22.64 -24.99 -16.10
C GLN A 173 23.70 -25.91 -16.76
N SER A 174 24.12 -25.60 -17.98
CA SER A 174 25.00 -26.46 -18.78
C SER A 174 26.29 -25.75 -19.24
N LEU A 175 26.27 -24.42 -19.41
CA LEU A 175 27.41 -23.62 -19.85
C LEU A 175 27.89 -22.66 -18.76
N SER A 176 29.20 -22.35 -18.74
CA SER A 176 29.72 -21.35 -17.82
C SER A 176 29.23 -19.95 -18.19
N LEU A 177 28.96 -19.11 -17.17
CA LEU A 177 28.53 -17.73 -17.37
C LEU A 177 29.49 -16.94 -18.28
N ASN A 178 30.79 -17.22 -18.21
CA ASN A 178 31.79 -16.56 -19.06
C ASN A 178 31.63 -16.92 -20.54
N GLN A 179 31.35 -18.18 -20.87
CA GLN A 179 31.11 -18.64 -22.24
C GLN A 179 29.84 -18.00 -22.81
N ILE A 180 28.75 -18.01 -22.04
CA ILE A 180 27.45 -17.43 -22.41
C ILE A 180 27.60 -15.93 -22.70
N LEU A 181 28.19 -15.18 -21.77
CA LEU A 181 28.33 -13.73 -21.90
C LEU A 181 29.25 -13.33 -23.07
N LYS A 182 30.32 -14.09 -23.31
CA LYS A 182 31.24 -13.88 -24.44
C LYS A 182 30.53 -14.10 -25.77
N LYS A 183 29.71 -15.16 -25.88
CA LYS A 183 28.95 -15.47 -27.11
C LYS A 183 27.84 -14.46 -27.38
N LEU A 184 27.16 -13.98 -26.33
CA LEU A 184 26.13 -12.93 -26.41
C LEU A 184 26.70 -11.51 -26.58
N GLN A 185 28.03 -11.35 -26.55
CA GLN A 185 28.72 -10.04 -26.55
C GLN A 185 28.23 -9.09 -25.43
N ILE A 186 27.90 -9.65 -24.26
CA ILE A 186 27.47 -8.87 -23.09
C ILE A 186 28.63 -8.76 -22.12
N HIS A 187 29.06 -7.54 -21.81
CA HIS A 187 30.08 -7.32 -20.80
C HIS A 187 29.60 -7.76 -19.41
N LYS A 188 30.48 -8.38 -18.59
CA LYS A 188 30.15 -8.85 -17.23
C LYS A 188 29.51 -7.76 -16.36
N SER A 189 30.05 -6.54 -16.41
CA SER A 189 29.50 -5.40 -15.67
C SER A 189 28.06 -5.06 -16.10
N THR A 190 27.73 -5.23 -17.37
CA THR A 190 26.37 -5.03 -17.90
C THR A 190 25.42 -6.11 -17.40
N TYR A 191 25.85 -7.37 -17.39
CA TYR A 191 25.08 -8.48 -16.84
C TYR A 191 24.78 -8.30 -15.34
N TYR A 192 25.81 -8.00 -14.54
CA TYR A 192 25.60 -7.75 -13.11
C TYR A 192 24.77 -6.49 -12.85
N ARG A 193 24.91 -5.44 -13.68
CA ARG A 193 24.02 -4.27 -13.63
C ARG A 193 22.57 -4.65 -13.94
N TRP A 194 22.33 -5.52 -14.93
CA TRP A 194 20.99 -6.03 -15.22
C TRP A 194 20.45 -6.88 -14.06
N LEU A 195 21.26 -7.75 -13.46
CA LEU A 195 20.89 -8.50 -12.26
C LEU A 195 20.57 -7.59 -11.07
N LEU A 196 21.33 -6.51 -10.85
CA LEU A 196 21.06 -5.53 -9.80
C LEU A 196 19.77 -4.74 -10.07
N GLN A 197 19.50 -4.45 -11.35
CA GLN A 197 18.23 -3.85 -11.77
C GLN A 197 17.06 -4.84 -11.71
N ASN A 198 17.30 -6.14 -11.88
CA ASN A 198 16.30 -7.21 -11.73
C ASN A 198 16.04 -7.55 -10.25
N LYS A 199 17.07 -7.45 -9.40
CA LYS A 199 16.98 -7.51 -7.92
C LYS A 199 16.23 -6.33 -7.31
N LYS A 200 15.85 -5.30 -8.08
CA LYS A 200 14.90 -4.26 -7.63
C LYS A 200 13.45 -4.78 -7.50
N PHE A 201 13.18 -6.05 -7.82
CA PHE A 201 11.89 -6.72 -7.62
C PHE A 201 11.84 -7.69 -6.42
N ALA A 202 12.86 -7.73 -5.56
CA ALA A 202 12.75 -8.31 -4.22
C ALA A 202 12.62 -7.17 -3.18
N THR A 203 11.39 -6.87 -2.79
CA THR A 203 11.02 -5.78 -1.86
C THR A 203 11.55 -6.06 -0.44
N ASN A 204 12.73 -5.53 -0.09
CA ASN A 204 13.34 -5.69 1.23
C ASN A 204 13.47 -4.41 2.07
N GLN A 205 13.02 -3.24 1.57
CA GLN A 205 12.97 -2.04 2.41
C GLN A 205 11.64 -1.96 3.18
N PRO A 206 11.65 -1.81 4.52
CA PRO A 206 10.44 -1.74 5.35
C PRO A 206 9.40 -0.72 4.84
N LEU A 207 9.88 0.41 4.31
CA LEU A 207 9.02 1.47 3.76
C LEU A 207 8.27 1.04 2.48
N GLU A 208 8.92 0.30 1.59
CA GLU A 208 8.26 -0.18 0.36
C GLU A 208 7.17 -1.19 0.68
N LYS A 209 7.40 -2.08 1.65
CA LYS A 209 6.40 -3.02 2.16
C LYS A 209 5.23 -2.30 2.82
N ALA A 210 5.50 -1.26 3.62
CA ALA A 210 4.47 -0.46 4.26
C ALA A 210 3.59 0.27 3.23
N ILE A 211 4.20 0.93 2.23
CA ILE A 211 3.46 1.59 1.13
C ILE A 211 2.66 0.58 0.33
N TYR A 212 3.22 -0.59 0.03
CA TYR A 212 2.51 -1.66 -0.66
C TYR A 212 1.28 -2.11 0.15
N LYS A 213 1.45 -2.44 1.43
CA LYS A 213 0.36 -2.84 2.33
C LYS A 213 -0.74 -1.77 2.37
N MET A 214 -0.35 -0.51 2.53
CA MET A 214 -1.28 0.62 2.56
C MET A 214 -2.07 0.76 1.24
N CYS A 215 -1.40 0.66 0.09
CA CYS A 215 -2.06 0.73 -1.21
C CYS A 215 -3.10 -0.40 -1.40
N TYR A 216 -2.78 -1.63 -1.01
CA TYR A 216 -3.68 -2.78 -1.15
C TYR A 216 -4.83 -2.77 -0.15
N GLN A 217 -4.59 -2.33 1.10
CA GLN A 217 -5.62 -2.19 2.11
C GLN A 217 -6.76 -1.28 1.65
N TYR A 218 -6.45 -0.21 0.91
CA TYR A 218 -7.44 0.75 0.41
C TYR A 218 -7.77 0.60 -1.08
N ALA A 219 -7.34 -0.50 -1.69
CA ALA A 219 -7.66 -0.80 -3.08
C ALA A 219 -9.17 -1.04 -3.26
N PHE A 220 -9.68 -0.62 -4.41
CA PHE A 220 -11.04 -0.97 -4.81
C PHE A 220 -11.00 -2.33 -5.50
N VAL A 221 -11.72 -3.33 -4.98
CA VAL A 221 -11.77 -4.65 -5.62
C VAL A 221 -12.90 -4.65 -6.65
N ALA A 222 -12.53 -4.74 -7.92
CA ALA A 222 -13.47 -4.94 -9.02
C ALA A 222 -13.17 -6.27 -9.69
N ASN A 223 -14.16 -7.16 -9.80
CA ASN A 223 -13.99 -8.49 -10.40
C ASN A 223 -12.80 -9.28 -9.82
N HIS A 224 -12.68 -9.29 -8.48
CA HIS A 224 -11.56 -9.90 -7.73
C HIS A 224 -10.17 -9.31 -8.01
N ILE A 225 -10.08 -8.22 -8.75
CA ILE A 225 -8.83 -7.53 -9.05
C ILE A 225 -8.73 -6.26 -8.20
N PRO A 226 -7.67 -6.10 -7.39
CA PRO A 226 -7.46 -4.87 -6.63
C PRO A 226 -7.01 -3.75 -7.56
N ILE A 227 -7.77 -2.66 -7.56
CA ILE A 227 -7.49 -1.45 -8.32
C ILE A 227 -7.10 -0.34 -7.35
N MET A 228 -5.90 0.21 -7.53
CA MET A 228 -5.42 1.32 -6.73
C MET A 228 -6.26 2.57 -7.01
N ARG A 229 -7.14 2.94 -6.08
CA ARG A 229 -7.98 4.15 -6.17
C ARG A 229 -7.36 5.38 -5.51
N LEU A 230 -6.41 5.19 -4.59
CA LEU A 230 -5.76 6.29 -3.88
C LEU A 230 -4.52 6.78 -4.61
N GLY A 231 -4.42 8.10 -4.80
CA GLY A 231 -3.21 8.73 -5.26
C GLY A 231 -2.15 8.85 -4.16
N TYR A 232 -0.89 9.05 -4.56
CA TYR A 232 0.26 9.13 -3.65
C TYR A 232 0.15 10.16 -2.53
N ARG A 233 -0.66 11.22 -2.71
CA ARG A 233 -0.89 12.23 -1.66
C ARG A 233 -1.68 11.66 -0.48
N ARG A 234 -2.70 10.85 -0.77
CA ARG A 234 -3.55 10.23 0.26
C ARG A 234 -2.80 9.11 0.94
N ILE A 235 -2.07 8.29 0.16
CA ILE A 235 -1.14 7.31 0.72
C ILE A 235 -0.10 8.00 1.62
N TRP A 236 0.44 9.16 1.22
CA TRP A 236 1.35 9.91 2.09
C TRP A 236 0.70 10.35 3.42
N PHE A 237 -0.54 10.86 3.42
CA PHE A 237 -1.24 11.16 4.66
C PHE A 237 -1.49 9.92 5.52
N LYS A 238 -1.92 8.80 4.91
CA LYS A 238 -2.04 7.49 5.61
C LYS A 238 -0.72 7.07 6.25
N MET A 239 0.39 7.20 5.53
CA MET A 239 1.73 6.87 6.04
C MET A 239 2.13 7.81 7.19
N LYS A 240 1.84 9.11 7.09
CA LYS A 240 2.09 10.09 8.16
C LYS A 240 1.30 9.72 9.42
N LYS A 241 0.01 9.36 9.29
CA LYS A 241 -0.85 8.92 10.40
C LYS A 241 -0.35 7.61 11.04
N ALA A 242 0.19 6.71 10.23
CA ALA A 242 0.83 5.48 10.71
C ALA A 242 2.24 5.72 11.31
N GLY A 243 2.64 6.97 11.58
CA GLY A 243 3.91 7.31 12.24
C GLY A 243 5.12 7.42 11.32
N PHE A 244 4.98 7.23 10.00
CA PHE A 244 6.12 7.28 9.09
C PHE A 244 6.54 8.72 8.76
N LYS A 245 7.80 9.05 9.04
CA LYS A 245 8.44 10.31 8.63
C LYS A 245 8.95 10.19 7.18
N VAL A 246 8.06 10.35 6.20
CA VAL A 246 8.42 10.24 4.78
C VAL A 246 7.96 11.43 3.96
N SER A 247 8.79 11.84 3.00
CA SER A 247 8.42 12.90 2.07
C SER A 247 7.37 12.41 1.08
N ARG A 248 6.47 13.32 0.68
CA ARG A 248 5.43 13.02 -0.31
C ARG A 248 6.00 12.58 -1.67
N LEU A 249 7.16 13.12 -2.05
CA LEU A 249 7.85 12.73 -3.30
C LEU A 249 8.51 11.35 -3.19
N THR A 250 8.95 10.95 -2.00
CA THR A 250 9.46 9.59 -1.74
C THR A 250 8.35 8.57 -1.93
N VAL A 251 7.15 8.83 -1.38
CA VAL A 251 5.97 7.96 -1.59
C VAL A 251 5.66 7.83 -3.08
N LEU A 252 5.66 8.93 -3.84
CA LEU A 252 5.46 8.90 -5.29
C LEU A 252 6.51 8.06 -6.02
N LYS A 253 7.80 8.24 -5.70
CA LYS A 253 8.90 7.48 -6.30
C LYS A 253 8.74 5.98 -6.06
N ILE A 254 8.36 5.58 -4.84
CA ILE A 254 8.14 4.19 -4.47
C ILE A 254 6.91 3.62 -5.18
N MET A 255 5.78 4.34 -5.18
CA MET A 255 4.58 3.90 -5.90
C MET A 255 4.82 3.75 -7.40
N ASN A 256 5.63 4.63 -8.01
CA ASN A 256 6.07 4.50 -9.40
C ASN A 256 6.91 3.23 -9.60
N LYS A 257 7.91 3.00 -8.74
CA LYS A 257 8.77 1.82 -8.79
C LYS A 257 7.95 0.52 -8.70
N LEU A 258 6.92 0.50 -7.86
CA LEU A 258 6.08 -0.67 -7.60
C LEU A 258 4.84 -0.77 -8.50
N ASN A 259 4.66 0.14 -9.47
CA ASN A 259 3.46 0.21 -10.32
C ASN A 259 2.13 0.31 -9.54
N LEU A 260 2.15 0.99 -8.39
CA LEU A 260 0.99 1.18 -7.49
C LEU A 260 0.25 2.50 -7.74
N LEU A 261 0.57 3.20 -8.82
CA LEU A 261 -0.13 4.45 -9.16
C LEU A 261 -1.61 4.20 -9.39
N SER A 262 -2.42 5.17 -8.98
CA SER A 262 -3.86 5.07 -9.15
C SER A 262 -4.24 5.05 -10.62
N ARG A 263 -5.04 4.04 -11.01
CA ARG A 263 -5.57 3.88 -12.36
C ARG A 263 -6.79 4.78 -12.59
N MET A 264 -6.58 6.09 -12.44
CA MET A 264 -7.63 7.08 -12.69
C MET A 264 -7.78 7.29 -14.19
N GLN A 265 -8.94 6.90 -14.76
CA GLN A 265 -9.28 7.30 -16.13
C GLN A 265 -9.34 8.84 -16.22
N LYS A 266 -8.61 9.40 -17.19
CA LYS A 266 -8.73 10.82 -17.53
C LYS A 266 -10.09 11.02 -18.21
N THR A 267 -11.00 11.72 -17.55
CA THR A 267 -12.20 12.23 -18.20
C THR A 267 -11.83 13.37 -19.14
N LYS A 268 -12.15 13.26 -20.43
CA LYS A 268 -12.11 14.39 -21.36
C LYS A 268 -13.24 15.35 -20.96
N SER A 269 -12.91 16.60 -20.64
CA SER A 269 -13.92 17.65 -20.40
C SER A 269 -14.63 17.93 -21.73
N LYS A 270 -15.88 17.52 -21.88
CA LYS A 270 -16.75 18.02 -22.96
C LYS A 270 -17.33 19.35 -22.46
N HIS A 271 -16.84 20.46 -23.00
CA HIS A 271 -17.41 21.77 -22.73
C HIS A 271 -18.72 21.90 -23.51
N PHE A 272 -19.86 21.74 -22.82
CA PHE A 272 -21.16 22.09 -23.38
C PHE A 272 -21.51 23.50 -22.89
N GLN A 273 -21.43 24.48 -23.78
CA GLN A 273 -22.06 25.78 -23.56
C GLN A 273 -23.55 25.64 -23.89
N VAL A 274 -24.39 25.50 -22.88
CA VAL A 274 -25.85 25.57 -23.06
C VAL A 274 -26.22 27.04 -23.01
N LYS A 275 -26.77 27.59 -24.11
CA LYS A 275 -27.38 28.93 -24.12
C LYS A 275 -28.49 28.95 -23.07
N ALA A 276 -28.35 29.81 -22.05
CA ALA A 276 -29.30 29.89 -20.95
C ALA A 276 -30.47 30.79 -21.34
N GLU A 277 -31.59 30.21 -21.74
CA GLU A 277 -32.87 30.93 -21.73
C GLU A 277 -33.23 31.29 -20.29
N GLN A 278 -33.46 32.58 -20.03
CA GLN A 278 -33.87 33.12 -18.75
C GLN A 278 -35.30 32.67 -18.44
N ARG A 279 -35.47 31.76 -17.48
CA ARG A 279 -36.78 31.60 -16.84
C ARG A 279 -37.06 32.87 -16.02
N LYS A 280 -38.29 33.39 -16.07
CA LYS A 280 -38.75 34.61 -15.38
C LYS A 280 -38.64 34.56 -13.84
N ILE A 281 -38.29 33.41 -13.24
CA ILE A 281 -38.16 33.25 -11.78
C ILE A 281 -36.69 33.49 -11.38
N THR A 282 -36.45 34.59 -10.67
CA THR A 282 -35.11 34.99 -10.22
C THR A 282 -34.73 34.24 -8.93
N PHE A 283 -34.25 33.00 -9.06
CA PHE A 283 -33.66 32.29 -7.92
C PHE A 283 -32.34 32.96 -7.48
N GLN A 284 -32.22 33.30 -6.21
CA GLN A 284 -31.04 34.00 -5.68
C GLN A 284 -29.89 33.04 -5.37
N ASN A 285 -28.68 33.41 -5.79
CA ASN A 285 -27.44 32.73 -5.39
C ASN A 285 -26.86 33.38 -4.11
N LYS A 286 -27.33 32.92 -2.96
CA LYS A 286 -26.87 33.39 -1.64
C LYS A 286 -25.52 32.80 -1.24
N LEU A 287 -25.15 31.63 -1.77
CA LEU A 287 -23.82 31.04 -1.54
C LEU A 287 -22.72 31.89 -2.18
N ASN A 288 -22.97 32.46 -3.37
CA ASN A 288 -22.09 33.36 -4.11
C ASN A 288 -20.63 32.84 -4.22
N ASN A 289 -20.45 31.55 -4.53
CA ASN A 289 -19.15 30.85 -4.58
C ASN A 289 -18.34 30.88 -3.27
N ASN A 290 -18.95 31.28 -2.15
CA ASN A 290 -18.33 31.22 -0.83
C ASN A 290 -18.58 29.85 -0.18
N PHE A 291 -17.75 28.89 -0.57
CA PHE A 291 -17.75 27.51 -0.05
C PHE A 291 -17.10 27.36 1.32
N TYR A 292 -16.77 28.47 1.99
CA TYR A 292 -16.28 28.48 3.35
C TYR A 292 -17.46 28.57 4.33
N ALA A 293 -17.45 27.71 5.33
CA ALA A 293 -18.37 27.71 6.46
C ALA A 293 -17.54 27.62 7.76
N SER A 294 -17.86 28.46 8.74
CA SER A 294 -17.17 28.53 10.02
C SER A 294 -17.62 27.45 11.00
N LYS A 295 -18.85 26.95 10.85
CA LYS A 295 -19.41 25.88 11.72
C LYS A 295 -20.21 24.85 10.90
N PRO A 296 -20.38 23.62 11.41
CA PRO A 296 -21.29 22.64 10.82
C PRO A 296 -22.70 23.19 10.63
N LEU A 297 -23.40 22.72 9.60
CA LEU A 297 -24.76 23.10 9.23
C LEU A 297 -24.97 24.61 9.05
N GLN A 298 -23.91 25.37 8.75
CA GLN A 298 -24.06 26.76 8.34
C GLN A 298 -24.36 26.87 6.84
N LYS A 299 -23.73 25.99 6.03
CA LYS A 299 -23.91 25.93 4.59
C LYS A 299 -23.78 24.49 4.13
N ILE A 300 -24.78 24.02 3.40
CA ILE A 300 -24.82 22.68 2.82
C ILE A 300 -25.07 22.78 1.32
N CYS A 301 -24.55 21.82 0.56
CA CYS A 301 -24.78 21.70 -0.88
C CYS A 301 -25.50 20.38 -1.17
N THR A 302 -26.47 20.41 -2.07
CA THR A 302 -27.18 19.21 -2.56
C THR A 302 -27.12 19.14 -4.08
N ASP A 303 -27.12 17.92 -4.60
CA ASP A 303 -27.10 17.65 -6.04
C ASP A 303 -27.54 16.22 -6.32
N ILE A 304 -27.90 15.95 -7.57
CA ILE A 304 -28.28 14.61 -8.05
C ILE A 304 -27.29 14.18 -9.12
N THR A 305 -26.74 12.99 -8.96
CA THR A 305 -26.03 12.29 -10.05
C THR A 305 -26.81 11.07 -10.47
N TYR A 306 -26.54 10.57 -11.69
CA TYR A 306 -27.03 9.28 -12.14
C TYR A 306 -25.90 8.33 -12.56
N ILE A 307 -26.21 7.04 -12.54
CA ILE A 307 -25.42 5.92 -13.06
C ILE A 307 -26.26 5.23 -14.14
N ILE A 308 -25.66 4.94 -15.29
CA ILE A 308 -26.33 4.25 -16.40
C ILE A 308 -26.11 2.74 -16.26
N MET A 309 -27.19 1.99 -16.12
CA MET A 309 -27.24 0.54 -16.00
C MET A 309 -27.00 -0.16 -17.35
N PRO A 310 -26.70 -1.49 -17.38
CA PRO A 310 -26.49 -2.24 -18.62
C PRO A 310 -27.64 -2.07 -19.62
N ASN A 311 -28.88 -2.15 -19.12
CA ASN A 311 -30.12 -1.99 -19.89
C ASN A 311 -30.45 -0.54 -20.29
N GLY A 312 -29.57 0.42 -20.03
CA GLY A 312 -29.79 1.84 -20.34
C GLY A 312 -30.60 2.61 -19.30
N ALA A 313 -31.23 1.93 -18.33
CA ALA A 313 -31.94 2.59 -17.23
C ALA A 313 -30.98 3.43 -16.37
N LYS A 314 -31.51 4.45 -15.70
CA LYS A 314 -30.76 5.33 -14.81
C LYS A 314 -31.08 5.00 -13.36
N VAL A 315 -30.03 4.90 -12.54
CA VAL A 315 -30.14 4.93 -11.09
C VAL A 315 -29.66 6.30 -10.62
N TYR A 316 -30.51 6.99 -9.89
CA TYR A 316 -30.27 8.33 -9.35
C TYR A 316 -29.75 8.24 -7.93
N LEU A 317 -28.81 9.12 -7.59
CA LEU A 317 -28.23 9.29 -6.27
C LEU A 317 -28.28 10.77 -5.91
N SER A 318 -28.95 11.07 -4.81
CA SER A 318 -29.06 12.40 -4.21
C SER A 318 -28.18 12.40 -2.97
N ALA A 319 -27.41 13.46 -2.76
CA ALA A 319 -26.61 13.62 -1.54
C ALA A 319 -26.59 15.07 -1.07
N ILE A 320 -26.45 15.25 0.23
CA ILE A 320 -26.26 16.54 0.89
C ILE A 320 -24.88 16.52 1.55
N LEU A 321 -24.07 17.51 1.23
CA LEU A 321 -22.71 17.70 1.70
C LEU A 321 -22.64 18.93 2.61
N ASP A 322 -22.05 18.78 3.79
CA ASP A 322 -21.72 19.90 4.68
C ASP A 322 -20.43 20.59 4.24
N LEU A 323 -20.47 21.92 4.03
CA LEU A 323 -19.30 22.66 3.52
C LEU A 323 -18.21 22.90 4.56
N HIS A 324 -18.54 22.82 5.85
CA HIS A 324 -17.58 22.93 6.94
C HIS A 324 -16.83 21.62 7.14
N THR A 325 -17.56 20.52 7.37
CA THR A 325 -16.96 19.20 7.68
C THR A 325 -16.56 18.42 6.44
N ARG A 326 -17.10 18.76 5.27
CA ARG A 326 -17.01 17.98 4.02
C ARG A 326 -17.68 16.60 4.10
N GLU A 327 -18.52 16.36 5.12
CA GLU A 327 -19.24 15.12 5.29
C GLU A 327 -20.41 15.03 4.30
N ILE A 328 -20.67 13.85 3.76
CA ILE A 328 -21.97 13.52 3.17
C ILE A 328 -22.91 13.18 4.32
N ILE A 329 -23.70 14.17 4.74
CA ILE A 329 -24.59 14.09 5.90
C ILE A 329 -25.90 13.36 5.59
N SER A 330 -26.29 13.30 4.31
CA SER A 330 -27.45 12.54 3.87
C SER A 330 -27.29 12.10 2.43
N PHE A 331 -27.82 10.94 2.09
CA PHE A 331 -27.96 10.49 0.71
C PHE A 331 -29.16 9.54 0.55
N ASN A 332 -29.61 9.40 -0.69
CA ASN A 332 -30.66 8.46 -1.07
C ASN A 332 -30.43 7.94 -2.50
N LEU A 333 -30.89 6.72 -2.79
CA LEU A 333 -30.85 6.10 -4.11
C LEU A 333 -32.27 5.82 -4.60
N SER A 334 -32.51 6.04 -5.88
CA SER A 334 -33.80 5.69 -6.51
C SER A 334 -33.61 5.34 -7.99
N GLN A 335 -34.53 4.56 -8.54
CA GLN A 335 -34.63 4.33 -9.98
C GLN A 335 -35.41 5.45 -10.69
N LYS A 336 -36.07 6.35 -9.93
CA LYS A 336 -36.85 7.47 -10.42
C LYS A 336 -36.33 8.79 -9.83
N GLN A 337 -36.31 9.84 -10.65
CA GLN A 337 -35.96 11.20 -10.22
C GLN A 337 -37.24 11.99 -9.93
N ASP A 338 -37.90 11.67 -8.81
CA ASP A 338 -39.10 12.36 -8.34
C ASP A 338 -38.83 13.23 -7.10
N ILE A 339 -39.85 13.96 -6.64
CA ILE A 339 -39.74 14.84 -5.47
C ILE A 339 -39.55 13.99 -4.20
N ASN A 340 -40.26 12.87 -4.07
CA ASN A 340 -40.15 11.97 -2.90
C ASN A 340 -38.71 11.51 -2.67
N PHE A 341 -37.98 11.21 -3.73
CA PHE A 341 -36.56 10.83 -3.68
C PHE A 341 -35.66 11.90 -3.02
N VAL A 342 -35.81 13.17 -3.40
CA VAL A 342 -35.04 14.26 -2.79
C VAL A 342 -35.56 14.63 -1.41
N MET A 343 -36.87 14.49 -1.16
CA MET A 343 -37.48 14.70 0.16
C MET A 343 -36.97 13.70 1.19
N GLN A 344 -36.81 12.42 0.82
CA GLN A 344 -36.18 11.40 1.66
C GLN A 344 -34.71 11.69 1.97
N THR A 345 -34.01 12.41 1.09
CA THR A 345 -32.65 12.87 1.38
C THR A 345 -32.69 14.03 2.38
N LEU A 346 -33.59 15.00 2.16
CA LEU A 346 -33.75 16.17 3.00
C LEU A 346 -34.26 15.82 4.42
N SER A 347 -35.13 14.82 4.55
CA SER A 347 -35.76 14.46 5.83
C SER A 347 -34.76 14.11 6.93
N LYS A 348 -33.62 13.51 6.56
CA LYS A 348 -32.51 13.13 7.45
C LYS A 348 -31.73 14.32 8.01
N ILE A 349 -31.91 15.52 7.46
CA ILE A 349 -31.25 16.74 7.94
C ILE A 349 -32.05 17.30 9.13
N PRO A 350 -31.42 17.61 10.28
CA PRO A 350 -32.13 18.21 11.40
C PRO A 350 -32.58 19.65 11.09
N PHE A 351 -33.48 20.19 11.91
CA PHE A 351 -33.80 21.61 11.87
C PHE A 351 -32.53 22.44 12.05
N SER A 352 -32.26 23.36 11.13
CA SER A 352 -30.98 24.07 10.99
C SER A 352 -31.22 25.55 10.68
N ASN A 353 -31.56 26.32 11.71
CA ASN A 353 -31.95 27.72 11.56
C ASN A 353 -30.85 28.55 10.87
N GLY A 354 -31.21 29.21 9.77
CA GLY A 354 -30.31 30.07 9.00
C GLY A 354 -29.27 29.33 8.15
N CYS A 355 -29.31 27.99 8.09
CA CYS A 355 -28.43 27.21 7.21
C CYS A 355 -28.70 27.53 5.74
N ILE A 356 -27.67 27.81 4.95
CA ILE A 356 -27.81 27.96 3.51
C ILE A 356 -27.88 26.56 2.87
N HIS A 357 -29.02 26.24 2.27
CA HIS A 357 -29.22 25.02 1.48
C HIS A 357 -29.03 25.32 -0.01
N HIS A 358 -27.88 24.97 -0.57
CA HIS A 358 -27.50 25.30 -1.94
C HIS A 358 -27.72 24.14 -2.92
N SER A 359 -28.47 24.37 -4.01
CA SER A 359 -28.68 23.39 -5.08
C SER A 359 -28.51 24.01 -6.47
N ASP A 360 -28.59 23.18 -7.52
CA ASP A 360 -28.83 23.68 -8.87
C ASP A 360 -30.31 24.07 -9.07
N GLN A 361 -30.63 24.60 -10.25
CA GLN A 361 -32.00 24.96 -10.66
C GLN A 361 -32.76 23.77 -11.28
N GLY A 362 -32.44 22.53 -10.87
CA GLY A 362 -33.15 21.33 -11.28
C GLY A 362 -34.62 21.39 -10.87
N THR A 363 -35.50 20.81 -11.70
CA THR A 363 -36.96 20.89 -11.53
C THR A 363 -37.43 20.45 -10.15
N VAL A 364 -36.84 19.37 -9.62
CA VAL A 364 -37.15 18.85 -8.27
C VAL A 364 -36.77 19.80 -7.15
N TYR A 365 -35.66 20.53 -7.27
CA TYR A 365 -35.20 21.48 -6.25
C TYR A 365 -35.93 22.83 -6.33
N THR A 366 -36.44 23.18 -7.51
CA THR A 366 -37.26 24.39 -7.73
C THR A 366 -38.75 24.18 -7.45
N SER A 367 -39.18 22.97 -7.06
CA SER A 367 -40.59 22.68 -6.78
C SER A 367 -41.06 23.40 -5.52
N LYS A 368 -42.36 23.75 -5.47
CA LYS A 368 -42.96 24.41 -4.30
C LYS A 368 -42.85 23.51 -3.06
N GLU A 369 -43.13 22.22 -3.21
CA GLU A 369 -43.05 21.22 -2.13
C GLU A 369 -41.65 21.16 -1.51
N TYR A 370 -40.60 21.08 -2.33
CA TYR A 370 -39.23 21.02 -1.83
C TYR A 370 -38.82 22.32 -1.15
N MET A 371 -39.15 23.46 -1.75
CA MET A 371 -38.87 24.79 -1.19
C MET A 371 -39.55 25.01 0.17
N THR A 372 -40.80 24.57 0.32
CA THR A 372 -41.52 24.61 1.59
C THR A 372 -40.81 23.74 2.63
N ALA A 373 -40.45 22.49 2.29
CA ALA A 373 -39.75 21.60 3.22
C ALA A 373 -38.38 22.11 3.67
N VAL A 374 -37.63 22.80 2.79
CA VAL A 374 -36.37 23.48 3.14
C VAL A 374 -36.63 24.60 4.14
N LYS A 375 -37.69 25.40 3.92
CA LYS A 375 -38.08 26.49 4.81
C LYS A 375 -38.55 25.97 6.18
N ASP A 376 -39.32 24.89 6.21
CA ASP A 376 -39.84 24.27 7.44
C ASP A 376 -38.71 23.70 8.31
N LYS A 377 -37.58 23.33 7.70
CA LYS A 377 -36.35 22.96 8.42
C LYS A 377 -35.52 24.17 8.88
N GLY A 378 -36.03 25.40 8.77
CA GLY A 378 -35.36 26.63 9.16
C GLY A 378 -34.23 27.06 8.22
N MET A 379 -34.13 26.45 7.04
CA MET A 379 -33.02 26.68 6.11
C MET A 379 -33.38 27.73 5.05
N ILE A 380 -32.35 28.36 4.50
CA ILE A 380 -32.44 29.37 3.46
C ILE A 380 -32.04 28.76 2.13
N ALA A 381 -32.99 28.60 1.21
CA ALA A 381 -32.71 28.11 -0.14
C ALA A 381 -31.77 29.06 -0.91
N SER A 382 -30.79 28.48 -1.60
CA SER A 382 -29.87 29.17 -2.50
C SER A 382 -29.69 28.34 -3.77
N PHE A 383 -29.55 29.02 -4.90
CA PHE A 383 -29.43 28.33 -6.19
C PHE A 383 -28.19 28.74 -6.97
N SER A 384 -27.57 27.81 -7.68
CA SER A 384 -26.55 28.13 -8.68
C SER A 384 -27.15 28.91 -9.85
N LYS A 385 -26.34 29.72 -10.54
CA LYS A 385 -26.76 30.28 -11.83
C LYS A 385 -26.90 29.16 -12.87
N LYS A 386 -27.91 29.26 -13.73
CA LYS A 386 -28.10 28.32 -14.86
C LYS A 386 -26.82 28.29 -15.72
N GLY A 387 -26.39 27.09 -16.11
CA GLY A 387 -25.19 26.91 -16.94
C GLY A 387 -23.86 27.22 -16.24
N THR A 388 -23.82 27.32 -14.91
CA THR A 388 -22.59 27.64 -14.15
C THR A 388 -22.21 26.51 -13.16
N PRO A 389 -21.62 25.40 -13.63
CA PRO A 389 -21.19 24.26 -12.79
C PRO A 389 -20.28 24.66 -11.61
N SER A 390 -19.47 25.71 -11.78
CA SER A 390 -18.56 26.20 -10.73
C SER A 390 -19.27 26.68 -9.46
N ASN A 391 -20.57 26.98 -9.53
CA ASN A 391 -21.37 27.39 -8.36
C ASN A 391 -21.73 26.22 -7.44
N ASN A 392 -21.68 24.97 -7.90
CA ASN A 392 -21.91 23.77 -7.09
C ASN A 392 -20.64 22.88 -6.95
N ALA A 393 -19.46 23.51 -7.04
CA ALA A 393 -18.19 22.82 -7.25
C ALA A 393 -17.82 21.76 -6.19
N CYS A 394 -18.25 21.91 -4.94
CA CYS A 394 -17.90 20.98 -3.86
C CYS A 394 -18.54 19.61 -4.06
N ILE A 395 -19.85 19.57 -4.32
CA ILE A 395 -20.56 18.31 -4.52
C ILE A 395 -20.30 17.73 -5.92
N GLU A 396 -20.07 18.57 -6.93
CA GLU A 396 -19.57 18.10 -8.23
C GLU A 396 -18.21 17.38 -8.10
N ALA A 397 -17.31 17.89 -7.26
CA ALA A 397 -16.04 17.22 -6.99
C ALA A 397 -16.23 15.88 -6.27
N PHE A 398 -17.20 15.80 -5.35
CA PHE A 398 -17.62 14.53 -4.75
C PHE A 398 -18.07 13.53 -5.82
N TRP A 399 -18.98 13.90 -6.73
CA TRP A 399 -19.43 13.02 -7.81
C TRP A 399 -18.31 12.57 -8.74
N SER A 400 -17.41 13.48 -9.08
CA SER A 400 -16.26 13.18 -9.92
C SER A 400 -15.34 12.15 -9.25
N ASN A 401 -15.08 12.31 -7.95
CA ASN A 401 -14.29 11.37 -7.17
C ASN A 401 -14.99 10.02 -7.04
N PHE A 402 -16.26 10.00 -6.66
CA PHE A 402 -17.07 8.79 -6.56
C PHE A 402 -17.01 7.98 -7.85
N LYS A 403 -17.40 8.55 -8.99
CA LYS A 403 -17.42 7.82 -10.27
C LYS A 403 -16.02 7.33 -10.66
N ARG A 404 -14.98 8.14 -10.46
CA ARG A 404 -13.59 7.78 -10.84
C ARG A 404 -12.98 6.70 -9.94
N GLU A 405 -13.36 6.66 -8.67
CA GLU A 405 -12.79 5.75 -7.68
C GLU A 405 -13.61 4.46 -7.51
N THR A 406 -14.79 4.36 -8.14
CA THR A 406 -15.65 3.17 -8.11
C THR A 406 -16.26 2.83 -9.47
N ILE A 407 -17.32 3.53 -9.90
CA ILE A 407 -18.19 3.15 -11.02
C ILE A 407 -17.42 2.98 -12.34
N ASN A 408 -16.48 3.90 -12.62
CA ASN A 408 -15.68 3.85 -13.85
C ASN A 408 -14.63 2.73 -13.86
N LEU A 409 -14.41 2.06 -12.72
CA LEU A 409 -13.49 0.93 -12.59
C LEU A 409 -14.19 -0.42 -12.83
N ILE A 410 -15.52 -0.43 -12.91
CA ILE A 410 -16.33 -1.63 -13.13
C ILE A 410 -16.77 -1.69 -14.59
N ARG A 411 -16.77 -2.89 -15.19
CA ARG A 411 -17.33 -3.06 -16.53
C ARG A 411 -18.83 -2.85 -16.45
N LYS A 412 -19.39 -2.04 -17.36
CA LYS A 412 -20.81 -1.68 -17.33
C LYS A 412 -21.74 -2.89 -17.21
N LYS A 413 -21.43 -4.01 -17.89
CA LYS A 413 -22.20 -5.26 -17.86
C LYS A 413 -22.29 -5.94 -16.49
N ASP A 414 -21.36 -5.65 -15.58
CA ASP A 414 -21.30 -6.24 -14.23
C ASP A 414 -22.08 -5.40 -13.20
N LEU A 415 -22.78 -4.33 -13.63
CA LEU A 415 -23.57 -3.48 -12.73
C LEU A 415 -25.01 -3.99 -12.59
N SER A 416 -25.41 -4.31 -11.36
CA SER A 416 -26.81 -4.48 -10.94
C SER A 416 -27.23 -3.38 -9.97
N PHE A 417 -28.54 -3.21 -9.71
CA PHE A 417 -29.02 -2.21 -8.75
C PHE A 417 -28.44 -2.46 -7.35
N ASP A 418 -28.48 -3.71 -6.88
CA ASP A 418 -27.91 -4.09 -5.59
C ASP A 418 -26.41 -3.83 -5.52
N LYS A 419 -25.68 -4.14 -6.60
CA LYS A 419 -24.25 -3.86 -6.65
C LYS A 419 -23.96 -2.37 -6.59
N VAL A 420 -24.74 -1.55 -7.29
CA VAL A 420 -24.65 -0.09 -7.24
C VAL A 420 -24.93 0.44 -5.82
N LYS A 421 -25.94 -0.09 -5.15
CA LYS A 421 -26.28 0.25 -3.76
C LYS A 421 -25.15 -0.10 -2.79
N GLU A 422 -24.57 -1.29 -2.91
CA GLU A 422 -23.42 -1.75 -2.12
C GLU A 422 -22.21 -0.83 -2.32
N ILE A 423 -21.87 -0.51 -3.57
CA ILE A 423 -20.76 0.37 -3.93
C ILE A 423 -20.95 1.77 -3.35
N ILE A 424 -22.14 2.34 -3.49
CA ILE A 424 -22.44 3.70 -2.99
C ILE A 424 -22.34 3.73 -1.48
N THR A 425 -22.96 2.77 -0.79
CA THR A 425 -22.95 2.70 0.67
C THR A 425 -21.53 2.56 1.20
N SER A 426 -20.75 1.63 0.63
CA SER A 426 -19.34 1.41 0.97
C SER A 426 -18.47 2.64 0.65
N TYR A 427 -18.75 3.32 -0.47
CA TYR A 427 -17.98 4.51 -0.84
C TYR A 427 -18.27 5.70 0.08
N ILE A 428 -19.53 5.92 0.45
CA ILE A 428 -19.90 7.01 1.37
C ILE A 428 -19.31 6.75 2.76
N HIS A 429 -19.33 5.49 3.22
CA HIS A 429 -18.61 5.10 4.44
C HIS A 429 -17.12 5.44 4.33
N PHE A 430 -16.44 4.92 3.32
CA PHE A 430 -15.03 5.25 3.07
C PHE A 430 -14.78 6.77 2.97
N TYR A 431 -15.66 7.51 2.29
CA TYR A 431 -15.54 8.95 2.11
C TYR A 431 -15.65 9.72 3.43
N ASN A 432 -16.60 9.35 4.30
CA ASN A 432 -16.83 10.04 5.57
C ASN A 432 -15.83 9.62 6.67
N TYR A 433 -15.47 8.33 6.74
CA TYR A 433 -14.68 7.77 7.85
C TYR A 433 -13.19 7.66 7.56
N GLU A 434 -12.79 7.46 6.31
CA GLU A 434 -11.43 6.99 6.01
C GLU A 434 -10.70 7.83 4.96
N ARG A 435 -11.38 8.76 4.27
CA ARG A 435 -10.78 9.52 3.17
C ARG A 435 -10.00 10.73 3.66
N GLU A 436 -8.69 10.70 3.48
CA GLU A 436 -7.85 11.87 3.75
C GLU A 436 -8.14 13.01 2.78
N MET A 437 -8.47 14.18 3.34
CA MET A 437 -8.71 15.40 2.58
C MET A 437 -7.64 16.43 2.87
N GLN A 438 -6.99 16.93 1.83
CA GLN A 438 -5.98 17.98 1.98
C GLN A 438 -6.57 19.26 2.60
N VAL A 439 -7.82 19.58 2.31
CA VAL A 439 -8.53 20.73 2.91
C VAL A 439 -8.78 20.57 4.41
N LEU A 440 -8.73 19.35 4.94
CA LEU A 440 -8.89 19.04 6.37
C LEU A 440 -7.57 18.60 7.00
N ASP A 441 -6.44 19.07 6.47
CA ASP A 441 -5.08 18.67 6.88
C ASP A 441 -4.83 17.15 6.92
N GLY A 442 -5.50 16.42 6.02
CA GLY A 442 -5.39 14.97 5.94
C GLY A 442 -6.33 14.20 6.87
N MET A 443 -7.22 14.88 7.61
CA MET A 443 -8.32 14.22 8.31
C MET A 443 -9.42 13.75 7.34
N ALA A 444 -10.14 12.70 7.75
CA ALA A 444 -11.42 12.35 7.15
C ALA A 444 -12.53 13.30 7.63
N PRO A 445 -13.66 13.42 6.90
CA PRO A 445 -14.76 14.30 7.28
C PRO A 445 -15.26 14.11 8.71
N LEU A 446 -15.49 12.87 9.14
CA LEU A 446 -15.96 12.58 10.50
C LEU A 446 -14.86 12.76 11.55
N GLU A 447 -13.62 12.43 11.22
CA GLU A 447 -12.48 12.71 12.09
C GLU A 447 -12.34 14.21 12.36
N TYR A 448 -12.47 15.03 11.32
CA TYR A 448 -12.46 16.48 11.44
C TYR A 448 -13.66 17.02 12.22
N LYS A 449 -14.86 16.46 12.00
CA LYS A 449 -16.06 16.80 12.78
C LYS A 449 -15.85 16.54 14.27
N ASN A 450 -15.33 15.37 14.64
CA ASN A 450 -15.03 15.01 16.02
C ASN A 450 -13.92 15.90 16.61
N TYR A 451 -12.89 16.21 15.81
CA TYR A 451 -11.82 17.13 16.21
C TYR A 451 -12.36 18.54 16.51
N TYR A 452 -13.23 19.07 15.64
CA TYR A 452 -13.86 20.38 15.82
C TYR A 452 -14.81 20.40 17.03
N GLN A 453 -15.58 19.34 17.25
CA GLN A 453 -16.44 19.22 18.45
C GLN A 453 -15.64 19.27 19.75
N LYS A 454 -14.43 18.69 19.77
CA LYS A 454 -13.51 18.76 20.91
C LYS A 454 -12.79 20.11 21.04
N ASN A 455 -12.70 20.88 19.95
CA ASN A 455 -11.93 22.12 19.88
C ASN A 455 -12.68 23.22 19.09
N PRO A 456 -13.83 23.71 19.61
CA PRO A 456 -14.72 24.60 18.87
C PRO A 456 -14.11 25.97 18.54
N ASP A 457 -13.11 26.41 19.32
CA ASP A 457 -12.47 27.73 19.16
C ASP A 457 -11.33 27.72 18.12
N LEU A 458 -10.93 26.54 17.63
CA LEU A 458 -9.89 26.44 16.62
C LEU A 458 -10.39 26.94 15.27
N LYS A 459 -9.61 27.85 14.67
CA LYS A 459 -9.87 28.28 13.30
C LYS A 459 -9.85 27.06 12.37
N PRO A 460 -10.89 26.88 11.52
CA PRO A 460 -10.91 25.77 10.56
C PRO A 460 -9.68 25.80 9.67
N PHE A 461 -9.25 24.63 9.19
CA PHE A 461 -8.13 24.51 8.25
C PHE A 461 -8.53 25.12 6.90
N ILE A 462 -8.31 26.43 6.73
CA ILE A 462 -8.62 27.14 5.49
C ILE A 462 -7.38 27.15 4.62
N ILE A 463 -7.36 26.32 3.58
CA ILE A 463 -6.47 26.59 2.45
C ILE A 463 -7.20 27.61 1.56
N LYS A 464 -6.73 28.85 1.44
CA LYS A 464 -7.43 29.80 0.54
C LYS A 464 -7.38 29.25 -0.90
N PRO A 465 -8.52 29.11 -1.61
CA PRO A 465 -8.49 28.61 -2.97
C PRO A 465 -7.76 29.62 -3.86
N GLN A 466 -6.59 29.26 -4.37
CA GLN A 466 -5.93 30.06 -5.41
C GLN A 466 -6.84 30.07 -6.65
N ARG A 467 -7.29 31.28 -7.05
CA ARG A 467 -8.31 31.55 -8.09
C ARG A 467 -8.22 30.70 -9.37
N LYS A 468 -7.03 30.18 -9.73
CA LYS A 468 -6.82 29.41 -10.97
C LYS A 468 -7.13 27.90 -10.89
N LYS A 469 -7.45 27.30 -9.73
CA LYS A 469 -7.57 25.82 -9.59
C LYS A 469 -8.71 25.31 -8.67
N MET A 470 -9.90 25.90 -8.72
CA MET A 470 -11.07 25.48 -7.91
C MET A 470 -11.36 23.97 -7.96
N ARG A 471 -11.32 23.31 -9.13
CA ARG A 471 -11.58 21.86 -9.23
C ARG A 471 -10.56 20.97 -8.52
N ARG A 472 -9.30 21.40 -8.43
CA ARG A 472 -8.25 20.63 -7.71
C ARG A 472 -8.28 20.86 -6.20
N TYR A 473 -9.00 21.90 -5.77
CA TYR A 473 -9.09 22.29 -4.38
C TYR A 473 -10.10 21.42 -3.61
N TYR A 474 -11.21 21.05 -4.27
CA TYR A 474 -12.26 20.19 -3.71
C TYR A 474 -12.05 18.69 -3.96
N GLN A 475 -10.93 18.28 -4.58
CA GLN A 475 -10.56 16.88 -4.85
C GLN A 475 -9.50 16.39 -3.87
#